data_AF-A0A5R8LUL1-F1
#
_entry.id   AF-A0A5R8LUL1-F1
#
_cell.length_a   1.000
_cell.length_b   1.000
_cell.length_c   1.000
_cell.angle_alpha   90.00
_cell.angle_beta   90.00
_cell.angle_gamma   90.00
#
_symmetry.space_group_name_H-M   'P 1'
#
loop_
_entity.id
_entity.type
_entity.pdbx_description
1 polymer ?
#
loop_
_entity_poly.entity_id
_entity_poly.type
_entity_poly.pdbx_seq_one_letter_code
_entity_poly.pdbx_strand_id
1 'polypeptide(L)'
;MTRTKKMLVVVGALIVMGAVALLSVHNEWTDRINPFINEETSYARVPLKTQTYQDVKIYSKTGQKLSYTLKHVKGYDATQQYAAIQHKGQYVKHLSYVAKAPFVE
;
A
#
# COMPACT_ATOMS: atom_id res chain seq x y z
N MET A 1 -16.70 -41.56 0.26
CA MET A 1 -16.79 -40.30 -0.50
C MET A 1 -16.58 -40.59 -1.98
N THR A 2 -17.50 -40.19 -2.86
CA THR A 2 -17.41 -40.47 -4.31
C THR A 2 -16.24 -39.70 -4.94
N ARG A 3 -15.72 -40.20 -6.08
CA ARG A 3 -14.60 -39.56 -6.81
C ARG A 3 -14.87 -38.08 -7.11
N THR A 4 -16.10 -37.74 -7.47
CA THR A 4 -16.56 -36.35 -7.70
C THR A 4 -16.47 -35.49 -6.44
N LYS A 5 -16.87 -36.02 -5.27
CA LYS A 5 -16.75 -35.30 -4.00
C LYS A 5 -15.27 -35.05 -3.64
N LYS A 6 -14.38 -36.03 -3.86
CA LYS A 6 -12.92 -35.85 -3.68
C LYS A 6 -12.38 -34.76 -4.59
N MET A 7 -12.80 -34.74 -5.86
CA MET A 7 -12.39 -33.73 -6.83
C MET A 7 -12.84 -32.32 -6.44
N LEU A 8 -14.10 -32.16 -6.00
CA LEU A 8 -14.61 -30.87 -5.54
C LEU A 8 -13.85 -30.33 -4.33
N VAL A 9 -13.49 -31.19 -3.37
CA VAL A 9 -12.67 -30.79 -2.22
C VAL A 9 -11.27 -30.33 -2.65
N VAL A 10 -10.63 -31.05 -3.59
CA VAL A 10 -9.31 -30.65 -4.11
C VAL A 10 -9.39 -29.31 -4.85
N VAL A 11 -10.39 -29.13 -5.72
CA VAL A 11 -10.59 -27.85 -6.42
C VAL A 11 -10.86 -26.71 -5.43
N GLY A 12 -11.72 -26.93 -4.44
CA GLY A 12 -11.98 -25.96 -3.38
C GLY A 12 -10.71 -25.58 -2.61
N ALA A 13 -9.89 -26.57 -2.23
CA ALA A 13 -8.62 -26.33 -1.55
C ALA A 13 -7.65 -25.51 -2.41
N LEU A 14 -7.55 -25.81 -3.71
CA LEU A 14 -6.71 -25.06 -4.65
C LEU A 14 -7.17 -23.61 -4.79
N ILE A 15 -8.48 -23.36 -4.84
CA ILE A 15 -9.04 -22.00 -4.89
C ILE A 15 -8.69 -21.23 -3.61
N VAL A 16 -8.88 -21.85 -2.43
CA VAL A 16 -8.55 -21.22 -1.15
C VAL A 16 -7.05 -20.91 -1.06
N MET A 17 -6.18 -21.86 -1.44
CA MET A 17 -4.73 -21.61 -1.46
C MET A 17 -4.35 -20.48 -2.43
N GLY A 18 -4.98 -20.43 -3.61
CA GLY A 18 -4.78 -19.35 -4.57
C GLY A 18 -5.19 -17.99 -4.00
N ALA A 19 -6.35 -17.92 -3.33
CA ALA A 19 -6.80 -16.70 -2.66
C ALA A 19 -5.82 -16.26 -1.55
N VAL A 20 -5.37 -17.19 -0.70
CA VAL A 20 -4.39 -16.90 0.35
C VAL A 20 -3.07 -16.38 -0.23
N ALA A 21 -2.59 -16.99 -1.32
CA ALA A 21 -1.38 -16.53 -2.01
C ALA A 21 -1.54 -15.10 -2.53
N LEU A 22 -2.66 -14.79 -3.20
CA LEU A 22 -2.94 -13.44 -3.69
C LEU A 22 -3.01 -12.38 -2.57
N LEU A 23 -3.57 -12.75 -1.42
CA LEU A 23 -3.68 -11.86 -0.25
C LEU A 23 -2.36 -11.69 0.51
N SER A 24 -1.36 -12.55 0.27
CA SER A 24 -0.06 -12.49 0.93
C SER A 24 0.99 -11.70 0.14
N VAL A 25 0.74 -11.45 -1.16
CA VAL A 25 1.63 -10.64 -2.00
C VAL A 25 1.26 -9.17 -1.84
N HIS A 26 2.21 -8.32 -1.45
CA HIS A 26 1.99 -6.87 -1.28
C HIS A 26 2.45 -6.05 -2.49
N ASN A 27 1.50 -5.53 -3.25
CA ASN A 27 1.69 -4.61 -4.37
C ASN A 27 0.45 -3.74 -4.59
N GLU A 28 0.53 -2.76 -5.49
CA GLU A 28 -0.57 -1.82 -5.78
C GLU A 28 -1.90 -2.50 -6.15
N TRP A 29 -1.86 -3.64 -6.84
CA TRP A 29 -3.06 -4.33 -7.32
C TRP A 29 -3.67 -5.23 -6.23
N THR A 30 -2.85 -6.03 -5.57
CA THR A 30 -3.30 -6.98 -4.54
C THR A 30 -3.73 -6.23 -3.28
N ASP A 31 -2.98 -5.22 -2.85
CA ASP A 31 -3.32 -4.49 -1.63
C ASP A 31 -4.59 -3.67 -1.79
N ARG A 32 -4.88 -3.18 -3.00
CA ARG A 32 -6.14 -2.46 -3.30
C ARG A 32 -7.38 -3.27 -2.95
N ILE A 33 -7.37 -4.57 -3.23
CA ILE A 33 -8.53 -5.46 -3.04
C ILE A 33 -8.44 -6.31 -1.77
N ASN A 34 -7.30 -6.31 -1.08
CA ASN A 34 -7.09 -7.13 0.11
C ASN A 34 -7.96 -6.64 1.29
N PRO A 35 -8.96 -7.40 1.77
CA PRO A 35 -9.84 -6.95 2.84
C PRO A 35 -9.13 -6.84 4.20
N PHE A 36 -7.94 -7.43 4.37
CA PHE A 36 -7.21 -7.47 5.64
C PHE A 36 -6.24 -6.29 5.84
N ILE A 37 -6.03 -5.46 4.82
CA ILE A 37 -5.20 -4.27 4.91
C ILE A 37 -6.10 -3.06 5.10
N ASN A 38 -5.90 -2.27 6.14
CA ASN A 38 -6.69 -1.06 6.33
C ASN A 38 -6.18 0.08 5.45
N GLU A 39 -7.10 0.96 5.06
CA GLU A 39 -6.73 2.22 4.42
C GLU A 39 -6.24 3.20 5.51
N GLU A 40 -5.10 3.82 5.27
CA GLU A 40 -4.42 4.69 6.22
C GLU A 40 -3.97 5.98 5.53
N THR A 41 -3.71 7.01 6.32
CA THR A 41 -3.02 8.23 5.85
C THR A 41 -1.68 8.33 6.53
N SER A 42 -0.63 8.33 5.73
CA SER A 42 0.74 8.53 6.21
C SER A 42 1.34 9.81 5.63
N TYR A 43 2.38 10.30 6.26
CA TYR A 43 3.06 11.53 5.85
C TYR A 43 4.45 11.19 5.35
N ALA A 44 4.91 11.90 4.33
CA ALA A 44 6.22 11.67 3.74
C ALA A 44 6.86 12.97 3.29
N ARG A 45 8.20 12.93 3.22
CA ARG A 45 8.97 13.91 2.47
C ARG A 45 9.22 13.35 1.08
N VAL A 46 8.87 14.12 0.05
CA VAL A 46 9.03 13.75 -1.36
C VAL A 46 10.06 14.66 -2.04
N PRO A 47 10.82 14.15 -3.02
CA PRO A 47 11.82 14.95 -3.72
C PRO A 47 11.20 16.04 -4.58
N LEU A 48 11.84 17.21 -4.59
CA LEU A 48 11.51 18.31 -5.49
C LEU A 48 11.94 18.00 -6.93
N LYS A 49 11.38 18.76 -7.89
CA LYS A 49 11.69 18.68 -9.34
C LYS A 49 11.31 17.35 -10.00
N THR A 50 10.53 16.50 -9.32
CA THR A 50 9.94 15.29 -9.87
C THR A 50 8.53 15.06 -9.30
N GLN A 51 7.75 14.26 -10.00
CA GLN A 51 6.39 13.86 -9.62
C GLN A 51 6.26 12.33 -9.52
N THR A 52 7.35 11.59 -9.71
CA THR A 52 7.38 10.14 -9.52
C THR A 52 8.37 9.84 -8.40
N TYR A 53 7.88 9.20 -7.34
CA TYR A 53 8.65 8.94 -6.13
C TYR A 53 8.75 7.43 -5.92
N GLN A 54 9.97 7.00 -5.59
CA GLN A 54 10.33 5.61 -5.35
C GLN A 54 10.75 5.42 -3.90
N ASP A 55 10.41 4.28 -3.31
CA ASP A 55 10.80 3.89 -1.94
C ASP A 55 10.57 4.99 -0.90
N VAL A 56 9.38 5.57 -0.94
CA VAL A 56 8.99 6.71 -0.11
C VAL A 56 8.89 6.28 1.36
N LYS A 57 9.73 6.88 2.21
CA LYS A 57 9.64 6.73 3.66
C LYS A 57 8.38 7.41 4.17
N ILE A 58 7.59 6.66 4.93
CA ILE A 58 6.30 7.11 5.46
C ILE A 58 6.32 7.15 6.99
N TYR A 59 5.58 8.10 7.52
CA TYR A 59 5.47 8.40 8.93
C TYR A 59 3.99 8.46 9.34
N SER A 60 3.71 8.06 10.57
CA SER A 60 2.38 8.20 11.16
C SER A 60 2.02 9.69 11.37
N LYS A 61 0.76 9.94 11.71
CA LYS A 61 0.29 11.28 12.11
C LYS A 61 1.01 11.85 13.34
N THR A 62 1.57 10.99 14.20
CA THR A 62 2.37 11.40 15.37
C THR A 62 3.85 11.56 15.05
N GLY A 63 4.24 11.38 13.79
CA GLY A 63 5.61 11.51 13.32
C GLY A 63 6.47 10.26 13.48
N GLN A 64 5.89 9.14 13.90
CA GLN A 64 6.62 7.88 14.04
C GLN A 64 6.90 7.28 12.65
N LYS A 65 8.16 6.95 12.37
CA LYS A 65 8.54 6.24 11.14
C LYS A 65 7.91 4.85 11.10
N LEU A 66 7.26 4.51 9.99
CA LEU A 66 6.72 3.17 9.77
C LEU A 66 7.81 2.21 9.28
N SER A 67 7.58 0.91 9.48
CA SER A 67 8.56 -0.15 9.18
C SER A 67 8.75 -0.43 7.69
N TYR A 68 7.89 0.12 6.83
CA TYR A 68 7.91 -0.09 5.38
C TYR A 68 7.89 1.23 4.61
N THR A 69 8.19 1.15 3.33
CA THR A 69 8.13 2.25 2.37
C THR A 69 6.99 2.01 1.37
N LEU A 70 6.50 3.10 0.77
CA LEU A 70 5.67 3.00 -0.42
C LEU A 70 6.58 2.92 -1.63
N LYS A 71 6.54 1.80 -2.36
CA LYS A 71 7.44 1.57 -3.50
C LYS A 71 7.23 2.60 -4.60
N HIS A 72 5.98 2.97 -4.88
CA HIS A 72 5.63 3.88 -5.96
C HIS A 72 4.57 4.88 -5.50
N VAL A 73 4.87 6.17 -5.68
CA VAL A 73 3.94 7.26 -5.40
C VAL A 73 4.00 8.27 -6.53
N LYS A 74 2.83 8.71 -7.03
CA LYS A 74 2.71 9.77 -8.04
C LYS A 74 2.24 11.07 -7.38
N GLY A 75 3.03 12.11 -7.55
CA GLY A 75 2.70 13.49 -7.18
C GLY A 75 2.14 14.28 -8.36
N TYR A 76 1.81 15.55 -8.10
CA TYR A 76 1.34 16.51 -9.10
C TYR A 76 1.95 17.91 -8.96
N ASP A 77 2.73 18.17 -7.91
CA ASP A 77 3.44 19.43 -7.69
C ASP A 77 4.90 19.14 -7.34
N ALA A 78 5.80 19.52 -8.25
CA ALA A 78 7.23 19.30 -8.09
C ALA A 78 7.92 20.34 -7.17
N THR A 79 7.18 21.33 -6.66
CA THR A 79 7.68 22.39 -5.78
C THR A 79 7.39 22.13 -4.30
N GLN A 80 6.49 21.19 -4.01
CA GLN A 80 6.08 20.82 -2.66
C GLN A 80 6.84 19.57 -2.19
N GLN A 81 7.34 19.60 -0.96
CA GLN A 81 8.19 18.52 -0.42
C GLN A 81 7.50 17.67 0.66
N TYR A 82 6.35 18.09 1.20
CA TYR A 82 5.64 17.33 2.23
C TYR A 82 4.29 16.88 1.72
N ALA A 83 4.01 15.59 1.84
CA ALA A 83 2.80 14.97 1.35
C ALA A 83 2.11 14.18 2.45
N ALA A 84 0.78 14.28 2.50
CA ALA A 84 -0.09 13.31 3.11
C ALA A 84 -0.56 12.33 2.02
N ILE A 85 -0.38 11.04 2.25
CA ILE A 85 -0.61 9.97 1.29
C ILE A 85 -1.63 9.03 1.90
N GLN A 86 -2.80 8.95 1.27
CA GLN A 86 -3.83 7.97 1.57
C GLN A 86 -3.53 6.70 0.79
N HIS A 87 -3.30 5.60 1.50
CA HIS A 87 -2.89 4.34 0.90
C HIS A 87 -3.48 3.14 1.64
N LYS A 88 -3.43 1.98 0.99
CA LYS A 88 -3.78 0.69 1.56
C LYS A 88 -2.61 -0.23 1.22
N GLY A 89 -1.70 -0.45 2.17
CA GLY A 89 -0.44 -1.15 1.90
C GLY A 89 0.38 -0.41 0.85
N GLN A 90 0.69 -1.05 -0.27
CA GLN A 90 1.39 -0.44 -1.40
C GLN A 90 0.48 0.32 -2.36
N TYR A 91 -0.85 0.17 -2.25
CA TYR A 91 -1.79 0.89 -3.11
C TYR A 91 -1.97 2.33 -2.67
N VAL A 92 -1.48 3.29 -3.46
CA VAL A 92 -1.72 4.71 -3.23
C VAL A 92 -3.06 5.11 -3.87
N LYS A 93 -3.98 5.57 -3.03
CA LYS A 93 -5.31 6.04 -3.46
C LYS A 93 -5.30 7.53 -3.78
N HIS A 94 -4.68 8.33 -2.91
CA HIS A 94 -4.62 9.78 -3.05
C HIS A 94 -3.35 10.35 -2.41
N LEU A 95 -2.86 11.45 -2.97
CA LEU A 95 -1.79 12.25 -2.40
C LEU A 95 -2.25 13.70 -2.34
N SER A 96 -1.96 14.38 -1.24
CA SER A 96 -2.16 15.82 -1.07
C SER A 96 -0.93 16.43 -0.44
N TYR A 97 -0.51 17.61 -0.91
CA TYR A 97 0.61 18.33 -0.30
C TYR A 97 0.16 19.07 0.96
N VAL A 98 1.06 19.13 1.95
CA VAL A 98 0.83 19.80 3.24
C VAL A 98 1.95 20.80 3.51
N ALA A 99 1.64 21.90 4.20
CA ALA A 99 2.63 22.95 4.47
C ALA A 99 3.74 22.48 5.43
N LYS A 100 3.43 21.54 6.34
CA LYS A 100 4.36 21.04 7.36
C LYS A 100 4.16 19.55 7.60
N ALA A 101 5.26 18.84 7.79
CA ALA A 101 5.27 17.43 8.20
C ALA A 101 5.07 17.27 9.72
N PRO A 102 4.40 16.18 10.18
CA PRO A 102 4.28 15.84 11.59
C PRO A 102 5.51 15.12 12.16
N PHE A 103 6.56 14.90 11.37
CA PHE A 103 7.79 14.20 11.75
C PHE A 103 9.00 15.13 11.67
N VAL A 104 10.08 14.72 12.34
CA VAL A 104 11.43 15.29 12.20
C VAL A 104 12.30 14.20 11.59
N GLU A 105 13.01 14.52 10.49
CA GLU A 105 13.93 13.59 9.82
C GLU A 105 15.29 13.49 10.53
#